data_AF-A0A1I4KJA6-F1
#
_entry.id   AF-A0A1I4KJA6-F1
#
_cell.length_a   1.000
_cell.length_b   1.000
_cell.length_c   1.000
_cell.angle_alpha   90.00
_cell.angle_beta   90.00
_cell.angle_gamma   90.00
#
_symmetry.space_group_name_H-M   'P 1'
#
loop_
_entity.id
_entity.type
_entity.pdbx_description
1 polymer ?
#
loop_
_entity_poly.entity_id
_entity_poly.type
_entity_poly.pdbx_seq_one_letter_code
_entity_poly.pdbx_strand_id
1 'polypeptide(L)'
;MTRKLETYVKRIANQTDCSRAERDDLYEELLSHVQMRRDEEIEAGKTEDEAEEAAISMFGKEARIGDGLQQAMFPFRRELLLALAVLSFMFTFGKYISSLVQTREALWFVLYGTVGHSAVLFFALNRVFAVNRKLWLALALVLNLLFLVPQWSGLGFFGSGSLGPVLPLILLLNLYLLYRTVLTYEQKKKHKKSRRVIHTVNITLGLAGGSAALYIHLIAMGFGASAAILLNVLIPMLLWAGLYTAQILLLPRFPKLVLGSLVLTVLILAYMFWPIILPYAAGLFE
;
A
#
# COMPACT_ATOMS: atom_id res chain seq x y z
N MET A 1 -1.55 -15.09 -37.09
CA MET A 1 -1.52 -14.97 -35.62
C MET A 1 -2.10 -13.61 -35.25
N THR A 2 -3.20 -13.60 -34.52
CA THR A 2 -4.23 -12.56 -34.65
C THR A 2 -4.03 -11.43 -33.64
N ARG A 3 -3.22 -10.44 -34.05
CA ARG A 3 -2.79 -9.28 -33.23
C ARG A 3 -3.96 -8.49 -32.62
N LYS A 4 -5.17 -8.55 -33.21
CA LYS A 4 -6.38 -7.89 -32.69
C LYS A 4 -6.85 -8.53 -31.37
N LEU A 5 -7.01 -9.86 -31.32
CA LEU A 5 -7.44 -10.57 -30.11
C LEU A 5 -6.45 -10.38 -28.96
N GLU A 6 -5.15 -10.49 -29.24
CA GLU A 6 -4.10 -10.27 -28.25
C GLU A 6 -4.17 -8.85 -27.67
N THR A 7 -4.37 -7.84 -28.54
CA THR A 7 -4.47 -6.44 -28.11
C THR A 7 -5.72 -6.22 -27.25
N TYR A 8 -6.85 -6.81 -27.64
CA TYR A 8 -8.12 -6.75 -26.91
C TYR A 8 -7.98 -7.35 -25.51
N VAL A 9 -7.47 -8.58 -25.40
CA VAL A 9 -7.27 -9.27 -24.12
C VAL A 9 -6.25 -8.55 -23.24
N LYS A 10 -5.16 -8.07 -23.84
CA LYS A 10 -4.14 -7.30 -23.12
C LYS A 10 -4.72 -6.02 -22.50
N ARG A 11 -5.65 -5.35 -23.18
CA ARG A 11 -6.34 -4.17 -22.62
C ARG A 11 -7.24 -4.54 -21.44
N ILE A 12 -7.94 -5.66 -21.49
CA ILE A 12 -8.75 -6.17 -20.38
C ILE A 12 -7.85 -6.50 -19.18
N ALA A 13 -6.81 -7.30 -19.38
CA ALA A 13 -5.91 -7.73 -18.32
C ALA A 13 -5.21 -6.53 -17.64
N ASN A 14 -4.87 -5.48 -18.39
CA ASN A 14 -4.25 -4.26 -17.87
C ASN A 14 -5.19 -3.37 -17.03
N GLN A 15 -6.49 -3.66 -16.98
CA GLN A 15 -7.43 -2.93 -16.12
C GLN A 15 -7.53 -3.51 -14.70
N THR A 16 -6.83 -4.62 -14.43
CA THR A 16 -6.84 -5.31 -13.12
C THR A 16 -5.62 -4.93 -12.27
N ASP A 17 -5.81 -4.83 -10.95
CA ASP A 17 -4.75 -4.50 -9.98
C ASP A 17 -3.92 -5.72 -9.56
N CYS A 18 -3.42 -6.45 -10.56
CA CYS A 18 -2.69 -7.69 -10.41
C CYS A 18 -1.16 -7.48 -10.41
N SER A 19 -0.44 -8.44 -9.84
CA SER A 19 1.01 -8.57 -10.07
C SER A 19 1.28 -8.83 -11.56
N ARG A 20 2.54 -8.70 -11.99
CA ARG A 20 2.91 -9.02 -13.37
C ARG A 20 2.57 -10.49 -13.70
N ALA A 21 2.96 -11.42 -12.83
CA ALA A 21 2.66 -12.84 -13.00
C ALA A 21 1.15 -13.11 -13.01
N GLU A 22 0.39 -12.53 -12.07
CA GLU A 22 -1.07 -12.70 -12.01
C GLU A 22 -1.77 -12.16 -13.28
N ARG A 23 -1.22 -11.09 -13.85
CA ARG A 23 -1.75 -10.49 -15.09
C ARG A 23 -1.37 -11.30 -16.33
N ASP A 24 -0.19 -11.89 -16.35
CA ASP A 24 0.24 -12.78 -17.42
C ASP A 24 -0.63 -14.07 -17.41
N ASP A 25 -0.87 -14.67 -16.24
CA ASP A 25 -1.80 -15.80 -16.07
C ASP A 25 -3.23 -15.43 -16.53
N LEU A 26 -3.75 -14.27 -16.10
CA LEU A 26 -5.07 -13.77 -16.51
C LEU A 26 -5.14 -13.52 -18.02
N TYR A 27 -4.08 -13.00 -18.61
CA TYR A 27 -3.97 -12.78 -20.04
C TYR A 27 -4.05 -14.11 -20.82
N GLU A 28 -3.30 -15.12 -20.39
CA GLU A 28 -3.31 -16.44 -21.03
C GLU A 28 -4.70 -17.10 -20.95
N GLU A 29 -5.33 -17.07 -19.78
CA GLU A 29 -6.68 -17.63 -19.57
C GLU A 29 -7.73 -16.93 -20.45
N LEU A 30 -7.76 -15.59 -20.43
CA LEU A 30 -8.69 -14.81 -21.25
C LEU A 30 -8.43 -15.02 -22.75
N LEU A 31 -7.17 -15.08 -23.17
CA LEU A 31 -6.81 -15.29 -24.57
C LEU A 31 -7.27 -16.66 -25.06
N SER A 32 -7.09 -17.70 -24.25
CA SER A 32 -7.58 -19.05 -24.57
C SER A 32 -9.10 -19.05 -24.78
N HIS A 33 -9.86 -18.39 -23.90
CA HIS A 33 -11.32 -18.31 -24.05
C HIS A 33 -11.78 -17.55 -25.30
N VAL A 34 -11.14 -16.42 -25.62
CA VAL A 34 -11.48 -15.64 -26.82
C VAL A 34 -11.07 -16.39 -28.10
N GLN A 35 -9.95 -17.11 -28.08
CA GLN A 35 -9.51 -17.94 -29.20
C GLN A 35 -10.45 -19.12 -29.45
N MET A 36 -10.88 -19.84 -28.40
CA MET A 36 -11.87 -20.90 -28.53
C MET A 36 -13.16 -20.38 -29.20
N ARG A 37 -13.61 -19.17 -28.82
CA ARG A 37 -14.79 -18.55 -29.43
C ARG A 37 -14.60 -18.16 -30.89
N ARG A 38 -13.41 -17.69 -31.27
CA ARG A 38 -13.08 -17.46 -32.69
C ARG A 38 -13.12 -18.79 -33.46
N ASP A 39 -12.56 -19.85 -32.89
CA ASP A 39 -12.48 -21.15 -33.57
C ASP A 39 -13.88 -21.76 -33.78
N GLU A 40 -14.77 -21.66 -32.79
CA GLU A 40 -16.20 -22.02 -32.93
C GLU A 40 -16.89 -21.25 -34.09
N GLU A 41 -16.56 -19.99 -34.28
CA GLU A 41 -17.13 -19.14 -35.35
C GLU A 41 -16.55 -19.47 -36.73
N ILE A 42 -15.27 -19.87 -36.79
CA ILE A 42 -14.65 -20.40 -38.01
C ILE A 42 -15.30 -21.73 -38.40
N GLU A 43 -15.54 -22.61 -37.43
CA GLU A 43 -16.26 -23.88 -37.65
C GLU A 43 -17.71 -23.66 -38.12
N ALA A 44 -18.34 -22.55 -37.69
CA ALA A 44 -19.64 -22.10 -38.18
C ALA A 44 -19.62 -21.50 -39.60
N GLY A 45 -18.45 -21.44 -40.25
CA GLY A 45 -18.29 -21.02 -41.65
C GLY A 45 -17.93 -19.55 -41.84
N LYS A 46 -17.60 -18.81 -40.77
CA LYS A 46 -17.12 -17.41 -40.90
C LYS A 46 -15.66 -17.35 -41.33
N THR A 47 -15.29 -16.24 -41.97
CA THR A 47 -13.87 -15.95 -42.23
C THR A 47 -13.11 -15.64 -40.93
N GLU A 48 -11.78 -15.72 -40.94
CA GLU A 48 -10.97 -15.46 -39.74
C GLU A 48 -11.22 -14.06 -39.15
N ASP A 49 -11.29 -13.02 -39.99
CA ASP A 49 -11.57 -11.65 -39.55
C ASP A 49 -12.99 -11.49 -38.96
N GLU A 50 -14.01 -12.07 -39.60
CA GLU A 50 -15.39 -12.04 -39.11
C GLU A 50 -15.55 -12.82 -37.81
N ALA A 51 -14.85 -13.95 -37.69
CA ALA A 51 -14.82 -14.77 -36.48
C ALA A 51 -14.15 -14.04 -35.32
N GLU A 52 -13.07 -13.28 -35.57
CA GLU A 52 -12.44 -12.44 -34.54
C GLU A 52 -13.36 -11.33 -34.04
N GLU A 53 -14.01 -10.60 -34.96
CA GLU A 53 -14.96 -9.54 -34.59
C GLU A 53 -16.17 -10.10 -33.86
N ALA A 54 -16.70 -11.24 -34.30
CA ALA A 54 -17.76 -11.95 -33.61
C ALA A 54 -17.33 -12.38 -32.20
N ALA A 55 -16.15 -12.97 -32.05
CA ALA A 55 -15.62 -13.37 -30.76
C ALA A 55 -15.46 -12.18 -29.81
N ILE A 56 -14.89 -11.06 -30.25
CA ILE A 56 -14.76 -9.83 -29.46
C ILE A 56 -16.15 -9.31 -29.06
N SER A 57 -17.07 -9.21 -30.01
CA SER A 57 -18.42 -8.70 -29.79
C SER A 57 -19.20 -9.53 -28.76
N MET A 58 -19.12 -10.87 -28.88
CA MET A 58 -19.75 -11.80 -27.93
C MET A 58 -19.10 -11.76 -26.55
N PHE A 59 -17.78 -11.62 -26.48
CA PHE A 59 -17.07 -11.53 -25.20
C PHE A 59 -17.44 -10.24 -24.46
N GLY A 60 -17.57 -9.13 -25.19
CA GLY A 60 -18.13 -7.87 -24.72
C GLY A 60 -17.19 -6.68 -24.85
N LYS A 61 -17.50 -5.59 -24.12
CA LYS A 61 -16.66 -4.37 -24.15
C LYS A 61 -15.51 -4.49 -23.14
N GLU A 62 -14.28 -4.24 -23.59
CA GLU A 62 -13.05 -4.31 -22.79
C GLU A 62 -13.20 -3.67 -21.41
N ALA A 63 -13.69 -2.42 -21.36
CA ALA A 63 -13.85 -1.64 -20.14
C ALA A 63 -14.82 -2.30 -19.13
N ARG A 64 -15.91 -2.88 -19.61
CA ARG A 64 -16.94 -3.51 -18.76
C ARG A 64 -16.42 -4.83 -18.19
N ILE A 65 -15.72 -5.62 -19.00
CA ILE A 65 -15.15 -6.89 -18.56
C ILE A 65 -14.01 -6.64 -17.57
N GLY A 66 -13.11 -5.70 -17.88
CA GLY A 66 -12.01 -5.34 -16.97
C GLY A 66 -12.52 -4.82 -15.62
N ASP A 67 -13.54 -3.94 -15.62
CA ASP A 67 -14.17 -3.49 -14.38
C ASP A 67 -14.86 -4.63 -13.61
N GLY A 68 -15.56 -5.52 -14.31
CA GLY A 68 -16.19 -6.70 -13.70
C GLY A 68 -15.17 -7.64 -13.06
N LEU A 69 -14.07 -7.93 -13.76
CA LEU A 69 -12.96 -8.74 -13.26
C LEU A 69 -12.30 -8.07 -12.04
N GLN A 70 -12.01 -6.78 -12.13
CA GLN A 70 -11.43 -6.03 -11.01
C GLN A 70 -12.35 -6.04 -9.78
N GLN A 71 -13.66 -5.89 -9.96
CA GLN A 71 -14.63 -5.91 -8.86
C GLN A 71 -14.77 -7.33 -8.27
N ALA A 72 -14.71 -8.37 -9.09
CA ALA A 72 -14.72 -9.76 -8.63
C ALA A 72 -13.45 -10.10 -7.83
N MET A 73 -12.29 -9.65 -8.28
CA MET A 73 -11.01 -9.90 -7.61
C MET A 73 -10.80 -9.02 -6.37
N PHE A 74 -11.19 -7.75 -6.44
CA PHE A 74 -10.98 -6.74 -5.42
C PHE A 74 -12.21 -5.84 -5.21
N PRO A 75 -13.26 -6.34 -4.52
CA PRO A 75 -14.51 -5.60 -4.32
C PRO A 75 -14.28 -4.21 -3.70
N PHE A 76 -14.84 -3.19 -4.35
CA PHE A 76 -14.88 -1.78 -3.91
C PHE A 76 -13.52 -1.10 -3.72
N ARG A 77 -12.45 -1.65 -4.29
CA ARG A 77 -11.09 -1.15 -4.01
C ARG A 77 -10.91 0.30 -4.46
N ARG A 78 -11.40 0.65 -5.63
CA ARG A 78 -11.28 1.99 -6.20
C ARG A 78 -12.04 3.00 -5.37
N GLU A 79 -13.27 2.65 -5.02
CA GLU A 79 -14.20 3.44 -4.23
C GLU A 79 -13.63 3.71 -2.84
N LEU A 80 -13.03 2.70 -2.20
CA LEU A 80 -12.38 2.85 -0.90
C LEU A 80 -11.11 3.69 -0.97
N LEU A 81 -10.29 3.56 -2.03
CA LEU A 81 -9.11 4.42 -2.22
C LEU A 81 -9.50 5.88 -2.46
N LEU A 82 -10.55 6.10 -3.25
CA LEU A 82 -11.08 7.44 -3.52
C LEU A 82 -11.69 8.04 -2.25
N ALA A 83 -12.48 7.27 -1.50
CA ALA A 83 -13.01 7.68 -0.21
C ALA A 83 -11.89 8.04 0.77
N LEU A 84 -10.83 7.21 0.86
CA LEU A 84 -9.67 7.50 1.69
C LEU A 84 -9.02 8.83 1.30
N ALA A 85 -8.75 9.04 0.01
CA ALA A 85 -8.11 10.27 -0.46
C ALA A 85 -8.98 11.51 -0.17
N VAL A 86 -10.27 11.47 -0.53
CA VAL A 86 -11.21 12.59 -0.33
C VAL A 86 -11.37 12.90 1.15
N LEU A 87 -11.62 11.90 2.00
CA LEU A 87 -11.74 12.09 3.45
C LEU A 87 -10.45 12.68 4.04
N SER A 88 -9.29 12.23 3.57
CA SER A 88 -8.00 12.73 4.05
C SER A 88 -7.75 14.19 3.64
N PHE A 89 -8.09 14.57 2.40
CA PHE A 89 -8.06 15.97 1.97
C PHE A 89 -9.02 16.84 2.77
N MET A 90 -10.27 16.40 2.93
CA MET A 90 -11.27 17.12 3.74
C MET A 90 -10.80 17.30 5.18
N PHE A 91 -10.19 16.26 5.78
CA PHE A 91 -9.64 16.34 7.11
C PHE A 91 -8.48 17.33 7.21
N THR A 92 -7.51 17.27 6.31
CA THR A 92 -6.35 18.19 6.32
C THR A 92 -6.76 19.64 6.10
N PHE A 93 -7.61 19.92 5.11
CA PHE A 93 -8.10 21.28 4.87
C PHE A 93 -9.02 21.77 5.97
N GLY A 94 -9.92 20.91 6.48
CA GLY A 94 -10.79 21.24 7.60
C GLY A 94 -10.00 21.59 8.85
N LYS A 95 -8.95 20.81 9.16
CA LYS A 95 -8.02 21.11 10.27
C LYS A 95 -7.28 22.42 10.05
N TYR A 96 -6.78 22.68 8.84
CA TYR A 96 -6.10 23.92 8.51
C TYR A 96 -7.01 25.14 8.68
N ILE A 97 -8.24 25.09 8.14
CA ILE A 97 -9.24 26.17 8.28
C ILE A 97 -9.62 26.35 9.75
N SER A 98 -9.86 25.26 10.48
CA SER A 98 -10.18 25.31 11.92
C SER A 98 -9.07 25.99 12.71
N SER A 99 -7.80 25.66 12.42
CA SER A 99 -6.65 26.32 13.05
C SER A 99 -6.63 27.81 12.69
N LEU A 100 -6.77 28.16 11.42
CA LEU A 100 -6.74 29.55 10.96
C LEU A 100 -7.84 30.39 11.63
N VAL A 101 -9.03 29.83 11.83
CA VAL A 101 -10.15 30.53 12.48
C VAL A 101 -9.98 30.63 13.98
N GLN A 102 -9.55 29.57 14.65
CA GLN A 102 -9.49 29.50 16.11
C GLN A 102 -8.22 30.15 16.67
N THR A 103 -7.05 29.80 16.12
CA THR A 103 -5.76 30.29 16.62
C THR A 103 -5.31 31.55 15.90
N ARG A 104 -5.95 31.94 14.79
CA ARG A 104 -5.56 33.07 13.91
C ARG A 104 -4.15 32.93 13.33
N GLU A 105 -3.64 31.70 13.29
CA GLU A 105 -2.31 31.37 12.79
C GLU A 105 -2.40 30.49 11.55
N ALA A 106 -1.61 30.82 10.53
CA ALA A 106 -1.47 30.03 9.32
C ALA A 106 -0.44 28.92 9.52
N LEU A 107 -0.86 27.78 10.08
CA LEU A 107 -0.01 26.61 10.30
C LEU A 107 0.17 25.81 9.00
N TRP A 108 1.00 26.31 8.10
CA TRP A 108 1.27 25.70 6.78
C TRP A 108 1.74 24.25 6.86
N PHE A 109 2.43 23.86 7.93
CA PHE A 109 2.86 22.48 8.12
C PHE A 109 1.68 21.50 8.20
N VAL A 110 0.47 21.93 8.59
CA VAL A 110 -0.71 21.05 8.55
C VAL A 110 -0.96 20.49 7.14
N LEU A 111 -0.54 21.20 6.09
CA LEU A 111 -0.77 20.83 4.70
C LEU A 111 0.20 19.77 4.15
N TYR A 112 1.28 19.39 4.85
CA TYR A 112 2.21 18.38 4.32
C TYR A 112 1.51 17.03 4.05
N GLY A 113 0.40 16.76 4.76
CA GLY A 113 -0.44 15.57 4.54
C GLY A 113 -0.95 15.41 3.11
N THR A 114 -1.12 16.53 2.39
CA THR A 114 -1.64 16.53 1.01
C THR A 114 -0.76 15.76 0.04
N VAL A 115 0.55 15.61 0.32
CA VAL A 115 1.47 14.79 -0.48
C VAL A 115 1.06 13.31 -0.43
N GLY A 116 0.73 12.79 0.76
CA GLY A 116 0.25 11.42 0.95
C GLY A 116 -1.10 11.19 0.28
N HIS A 117 -2.04 12.12 0.49
CA HIS A 117 -3.38 12.05 -0.08
C HIS A 117 -3.35 12.06 -1.61
N SER A 118 -2.46 12.88 -2.19
CA SER A 118 -2.25 12.97 -3.64
C SER A 118 -1.71 11.67 -4.22
N ALA A 119 -0.77 11.00 -3.53
CA ALA A 119 -0.25 9.71 -3.95
C ALA A 119 -1.35 8.63 -3.96
N VAL A 120 -2.21 8.60 -2.94
CA VAL A 120 -3.37 7.68 -2.90
C VAL A 120 -4.36 8.02 -4.01
N LEU A 121 -4.69 9.29 -4.21
CA LEU A 121 -5.60 9.75 -5.26
C LEU A 121 -5.09 9.38 -6.66
N PHE A 122 -3.80 9.57 -6.91
CA PHE A 122 -3.16 9.17 -8.17
C PHE A 122 -3.43 7.69 -8.46
N PHE A 123 -3.25 6.80 -7.48
CA PHE A 123 -3.52 5.37 -7.67
C PHE A 123 -5.00 4.99 -7.64
N ALA A 124 -5.88 5.83 -7.11
CA ALA A 124 -7.32 5.66 -7.20
C ALA A 124 -7.84 5.96 -8.63
N LEU A 125 -7.22 6.94 -9.30
CA LEU A 125 -7.61 7.39 -10.65
C LEU A 125 -6.83 6.68 -11.77
N ASN A 126 -5.57 6.34 -11.55
CA ASN A 126 -4.71 5.74 -12.56
C ASN A 126 -4.69 4.20 -12.48
N ARG A 127 -5.49 3.56 -13.34
CA ARG A 127 -5.61 2.09 -13.44
C ARG A 127 -4.49 1.43 -14.24
N VAL A 128 -3.87 2.16 -15.17
CA VAL A 128 -2.98 1.58 -16.21
C VAL A 128 -1.50 1.61 -15.81
N PHE A 129 -1.19 1.92 -14.55
CA PHE A 129 0.20 2.01 -14.10
C PHE A 129 0.88 0.63 -14.13
N ALA A 130 1.65 0.35 -15.19
CA ALA A 130 2.09 -1.01 -15.50
C ALA A 130 3.21 -1.54 -14.59
N VAL A 131 4.01 -0.66 -14.00
CA VAL A 131 5.22 -1.03 -13.24
C VAL A 131 4.85 -1.33 -11.80
N ASN A 132 4.82 -2.62 -11.41
CA ASN A 132 4.67 -3.09 -10.03
C ASN A 132 3.63 -2.31 -9.19
N ARG A 133 2.46 -2.03 -9.77
CA ARG A 133 1.42 -1.18 -9.17
C ARG A 133 1.12 -1.51 -7.71
N LYS A 134 1.08 -2.79 -7.36
CA LYS A 134 0.84 -3.26 -5.99
C LYS A 134 1.88 -2.72 -4.99
N LEU A 135 3.16 -2.72 -5.36
CA LEU A 135 4.23 -2.18 -4.52
C LEU A 135 4.06 -0.68 -4.34
N TRP A 136 3.86 0.06 -5.44
CA TRP A 136 3.72 1.51 -5.39
C TRP A 136 2.45 1.97 -4.67
N LEU A 137 1.35 1.24 -4.82
CA LEU A 137 0.13 1.47 -4.05
C LEU A 137 0.38 1.24 -2.55
N ALA A 138 1.07 0.17 -2.18
CA ALA A 138 1.43 -0.07 -0.78
C ALA A 138 2.33 1.05 -0.23
N LEU A 139 3.31 1.52 -1.01
CA LEU A 139 4.16 2.65 -0.64
C LEU A 139 3.36 3.95 -0.50
N ALA A 140 2.42 4.23 -1.40
CA ALA A 140 1.54 5.40 -1.30
C ALA A 140 0.68 5.35 -0.03
N LEU A 141 0.15 4.18 0.34
CA LEU A 141 -0.62 3.99 1.57
C LEU A 141 0.26 4.17 2.83
N VAL A 142 1.49 3.63 2.83
CA VAL A 142 2.47 3.85 3.91
C VAL A 142 2.82 5.34 4.03
N LEU A 143 3.12 6.01 2.92
CA LEU A 143 3.44 7.44 2.91
C LEU A 143 2.25 8.25 3.45
N ASN A 144 1.04 7.94 3.01
CA ASN A 144 -0.18 8.56 3.50
C ASN A 144 -0.36 8.36 5.00
N LEU A 145 -0.09 7.15 5.51
CA LEU A 145 -0.18 6.85 6.93
C LEU A 145 0.87 7.63 7.74
N LEU A 146 2.13 7.63 7.29
CA LEU A 146 3.22 8.37 7.92
C LEU A 146 2.91 9.86 8.01
N PHE A 147 2.21 10.41 7.02
CA PHE A 147 1.84 11.82 7.06
C PHE A 147 0.56 12.12 7.86
N LEU A 148 -0.35 11.17 7.97
CA LEU A 148 -1.55 11.31 8.82
C LEU A 148 -1.23 11.20 10.32
N VAL A 149 -0.28 10.36 10.73
CA VAL A 149 0.01 10.12 12.16
C VAL A 149 0.43 11.38 12.92
N PRO A 150 1.36 12.23 12.45
CA PRO A 150 1.72 13.45 13.18
C PRO A 150 0.60 14.50 13.18
N GLN A 151 -0.44 14.34 12.36
CA GLN A 151 -1.64 15.19 12.47
C GLN A 151 -2.41 14.95 13.77
N TRP A 152 -2.10 13.87 14.50
CA TRP A 152 -2.64 13.57 15.81
C TRP A 152 -2.12 14.51 16.92
N SER A 153 -0.86 14.97 16.82
CA SER A 153 -0.18 15.71 17.90
C SER A 153 -0.38 17.24 17.88
N GLY A 154 -1.20 17.77 16.97
CA GLY A 154 -1.50 19.20 16.93
C GLY A 154 -2.37 19.65 18.11
N LEU A 155 -1.73 20.20 19.16
CA LEU A 155 -2.12 21.14 20.24
C LEU A 155 -3.61 21.43 20.60
N GLY A 156 -4.57 20.56 20.28
CA GLY A 156 -5.97 20.82 20.61
C GLY A 156 -6.96 19.68 20.39
N PHE A 157 -6.50 18.47 20.03
CA PHE A 157 -7.41 17.40 19.59
C PHE A 157 -8.36 16.88 20.69
N PHE A 158 -7.94 16.93 21.96
CA PHE A 158 -8.79 16.58 23.10
C PHE A 158 -9.60 17.76 23.65
N GLY A 159 -9.40 18.97 23.12
CA GLY A 159 -10.15 20.16 23.47
C GLY A 159 -11.21 20.48 22.42
N SER A 160 -12.39 19.85 22.49
CA SER A 160 -13.68 20.38 21.98
C SER A 160 -14.04 20.38 20.47
N GLY A 161 -13.34 19.64 19.59
CA GLY A 161 -13.68 19.61 18.14
C GLY A 161 -14.43 18.36 17.63
N SER A 162 -15.44 18.54 16.77
CA SER A 162 -16.21 17.46 16.10
C SER A 162 -15.40 16.57 15.14
N LEU A 163 -14.16 16.96 14.79
CA LEU A 163 -13.28 16.22 13.88
C LEU A 163 -12.43 15.14 14.57
N GLY A 164 -12.49 15.07 15.91
CA GLY A 164 -11.81 14.07 16.75
C GLY A 164 -11.88 12.63 16.22
N PRO A 165 -13.09 12.06 16.03
CA PRO A 165 -13.26 10.67 15.60
C PRO A 165 -12.90 10.42 14.13
N VAL A 166 -12.77 11.46 13.30
CA VAL A 166 -12.55 11.32 11.85
C VAL A 166 -11.15 10.80 11.54
N LEU A 167 -10.12 11.30 12.22
CA LEU A 167 -8.73 10.86 11.99
C LEU A 167 -8.52 9.36 12.29
N PRO A 168 -8.95 8.80 13.45
CA PRO A 168 -8.89 7.37 13.69
C PRO A 168 -9.56 6.55 12.57
N LEU A 169 -10.73 6.99 12.07
CA LEU A 169 -11.44 6.30 11.00
C LEU A 169 -10.61 6.30 9.69
N ILE A 170 -10.02 7.44 9.33
CA ILE A 170 -9.13 7.55 8.16
C ILE A 170 -7.89 6.66 8.33
N LEU A 171 -7.28 6.64 9.52
CA LEU A 171 -6.13 5.79 9.83
C LEU A 171 -6.49 4.30 9.73
N LEU A 172 -7.65 3.90 10.27
CA LEU A 172 -8.14 2.52 10.18
C LEU A 172 -8.43 2.11 8.73
N LEU A 173 -9.05 2.99 7.94
CA LEU A 173 -9.31 2.76 6.52
C LEU A 173 -8.00 2.60 5.74
N ASN A 174 -7.01 3.46 6.01
CA ASN A 174 -5.68 3.36 5.39
C ASN A 174 -4.98 2.04 5.77
N LEU A 175 -4.95 1.69 7.05
CA LEU A 175 -4.40 0.41 7.51
C LEU A 175 -5.12 -0.77 6.86
N TYR A 176 -6.45 -0.77 6.83
CA TYR A 176 -7.24 -1.79 6.16
C TYR A 176 -6.83 -1.96 4.69
N LEU A 177 -6.73 -0.85 3.94
CA LEU A 177 -6.32 -0.88 2.53
C LEU A 177 -4.87 -1.30 2.34
N LEU A 178 -3.96 -0.92 3.24
CA LEU A 178 -2.56 -1.33 3.22
C LEU A 178 -2.43 -2.84 3.43
N TYR A 179 -3.02 -3.37 4.50
CA TYR A 179 -3.00 -4.81 4.76
C TYR A 179 -3.70 -5.59 3.66
N ARG A 180 -4.85 -5.12 3.16
CA ARG A 180 -5.51 -5.76 2.01
C ARG A 180 -4.63 -5.76 0.77
N THR A 181 -3.91 -4.67 0.51
CA THR A 181 -2.99 -4.57 -0.64
C THR A 181 -1.79 -5.49 -0.50
N VAL A 182 -1.18 -5.58 0.68
CA VAL A 182 0.01 -6.41 0.90
C VAL A 182 -0.33 -7.89 1.04
N LEU A 183 -1.40 -8.22 1.77
CA LEU A 183 -1.74 -9.60 2.16
C LEU A 183 -2.59 -10.37 1.12
N THR A 184 -3.09 -9.70 0.09
CA THR A 184 -3.73 -10.42 -1.03
C THR A 184 -2.62 -11.05 -1.88
N TYR A 185 -2.54 -12.37 -1.93
CA TYR A 185 -1.50 -13.12 -2.66
C TYR A 185 -2.13 -14.07 -3.66
N GLU A 186 -1.39 -14.31 -4.75
CA GLU A 186 -1.52 -15.45 -5.66
C GLU A 186 -2.01 -16.71 -4.92
N GLN A 187 -3.16 -17.21 -5.34
CA GLN A 187 -3.84 -18.34 -4.69
C GLN A 187 -2.96 -19.62 -4.61
N LYS A 188 -1.95 -19.75 -5.46
CA LYS A 188 -1.13 -20.97 -5.63
C LYS A 188 0.21 -20.98 -4.86
N LYS A 189 0.56 -19.97 -4.07
CA LYS A 189 1.87 -19.94 -3.38
C LYS A 189 1.94 -20.86 -2.15
N LYS A 190 2.92 -21.78 -2.16
CA LYS A 190 3.34 -22.59 -0.99
C LYS A 190 3.67 -21.68 0.20
N HIS A 191 3.30 -22.08 1.42
CA HIS A 191 3.54 -21.33 2.67
C HIS A 191 2.77 -20.00 2.84
N LYS A 192 1.54 -19.90 2.31
CA LYS A 192 0.65 -18.73 2.45
C LYS A 192 0.52 -18.18 3.88
N LYS A 193 0.37 -19.06 4.89
CA LYS A 193 0.25 -18.64 6.31
C LYS A 193 1.53 -17.97 6.82
N SER A 194 2.69 -18.58 6.61
CA SER A 194 3.98 -18.03 7.04
C SER A 194 4.27 -16.69 6.37
N ARG A 195 3.97 -16.55 5.08
CA ARG A 195 4.12 -15.27 4.35
C ARG A 195 3.26 -14.18 4.98
N ARG A 196 1.98 -14.45 5.25
CA ARG A 196 1.09 -13.49 5.91
C ARG A 196 1.63 -13.04 7.27
N VAL A 197 2.13 -13.96 8.08
CA VAL A 197 2.73 -13.64 9.38
C VAL A 197 3.94 -12.73 9.20
N ILE A 198 4.87 -13.05 8.30
CA ILE A 198 6.07 -12.25 8.05
C ILE A 198 5.71 -10.83 7.61
N HIS A 199 4.81 -10.68 6.64
CA HIS A 199 4.38 -9.36 6.19
C HIS A 199 3.65 -8.59 7.29
N THR A 200 2.78 -9.26 8.05
CA THR A 200 2.05 -8.62 9.15
C THR A 200 3.02 -8.11 10.21
N VAL A 201 3.89 -8.98 10.72
CA VAL A 201 4.86 -8.63 11.76
C VAL A 201 5.80 -7.52 11.30
N ASN A 202 6.40 -7.64 10.10
CA ASN A 202 7.34 -6.62 9.61
C ASN A 202 6.67 -5.28 9.38
N ILE A 203 5.49 -5.24 8.74
CA ILE A 203 4.81 -3.97 8.50
C ILE A 203 4.37 -3.33 9.81
N THR A 204 3.78 -4.11 10.73
CA THR A 204 3.37 -3.59 12.04
C THR A 204 4.56 -3.03 12.82
N LEU A 205 5.65 -3.81 12.93
CA LEU A 205 6.82 -3.41 13.71
C LEU A 205 7.58 -2.26 13.05
N GLY A 206 7.75 -2.28 11.73
CA GLY A 206 8.41 -1.22 10.98
C GLY A 206 7.64 0.10 11.07
N LEU A 207 6.31 0.08 10.95
CA LEU A 207 5.49 1.27 11.08
C LEU A 207 5.45 1.78 12.53
N ALA A 208 5.12 0.92 13.49
CA ALA A 208 4.98 1.32 14.89
C ALA A 208 6.34 1.71 15.51
N GLY A 209 7.32 0.82 15.40
CA GLY A 209 8.66 1.03 15.94
C GLY A 209 9.41 2.15 15.21
N GLY A 210 9.40 2.15 13.88
CA GLY A 210 10.08 3.17 13.09
C GLY A 210 9.51 4.57 13.29
N SER A 211 8.18 4.72 13.32
CA SER A 211 7.54 6.03 13.55
C SER A 211 7.77 6.53 14.98
N ALA A 212 7.67 5.64 15.99
CA ALA A 212 7.92 6.01 17.38
C ALA A 212 9.39 6.41 17.59
N ALA A 213 10.34 5.64 17.06
CA ALA A 213 11.75 5.94 17.14
C ALA A 213 12.06 7.29 16.46
N LEU A 214 11.59 7.50 15.23
CA LEU A 214 11.77 8.75 14.51
C LEU A 214 11.22 9.94 15.29
N TYR A 215 10.00 9.82 15.83
CA TYR A 215 9.37 10.87 16.62
C TYR A 215 10.22 11.28 17.84
N ILE A 216 10.69 10.30 18.62
CA ILE A 216 11.52 10.59 19.80
C ILE A 216 12.84 11.26 19.41
N HIS A 217 13.48 10.79 18.33
CA HIS A 217 14.74 11.37 17.88
C HIS A 217 14.57 12.79 17.33
N LEU A 218 13.46 13.08 16.66
CA LEU A 218 13.12 14.44 16.23
C LEU A 218 12.88 15.37 17.41
N ILE A 219 12.22 14.89 18.48
CA ILE A 219 12.09 15.65 19.73
C ILE A 219 13.46 15.93 20.33
N ALA A 220 14.34 14.91 20.44
CA ALA A 220 15.68 15.08 20.99
C ALA A 220 16.48 16.14 20.21
N MET A 221 16.37 16.18 18.88
CA MET A 221 16.96 17.23 18.06
C MET A 221 16.39 18.62 18.37
N GLY A 222 15.07 18.71 18.61
CA GLY A 222 14.43 19.95 19.08
C GLY A 222 14.99 20.46 20.41
N PHE A 223 15.53 19.57 21.24
CA PHE A 223 16.23 19.88 22.50
C PHE A 223 17.76 19.98 22.35
N GLY A 224 18.28 20.10 21.14
CA GLY A 224 19.71 20.35 20.88
C GLY A 224 20.56 19.11 20.64
N ALA A 225 19.98 17.92 20.52
CA ALA A 225 20.73 16.75 20.08
C ALA A 225 21.24 16.92 18.64
N SER A 226 22.43 16.39 18.35
CA SER A 226 23.00 16.40 17.00
C SER A 226 22.11 15.63 16.01
N ALA A 227 22.01 16.12 14.78
CA ALA A 227 21.32 15.41 13.68
C ALA A 227 21.89 14.00 13.42
N ALA A 228 23.15 13.74 13.83
CA ALA A 228 23.75 12.41 13.78
C ALA A 228 22.94 11.36 14.57
N ILE A 229 22.14 11.78 15.56
CA ILE A 229 21.27 10.88 16.32
C ILE A 229 20.25 10.15 15.41
N LEU A 230 19.89 10.74 14.25
CA LEU A 230 19.00 10.09 13.28
C LEU A 230 19.62 8.84 12.65
N LEU A 231 20.94 8.66 12.71
CA LEU A 231 21.59 7.42 12.26
C LEU A 231 21.14 6.21 13.09
N ASN A 232 20.74 6.41 14.36
CA ASN A 232 20.18 5.37 15.23
C ASN A 232 18.80 4.89 14.76
N VAL A 233 18.11 5.66 13.90
CA VAL A 233 16.86 5.26 13.26
C VAL A 233 17.14 4.73 11.85
N LEU A 234 17.96 5.46 11.07
CA LEU A 234 18.22 5.13 9.67
C LEU A 234 18.92 3.78 9.51
N ILE A 235 20.01 3.52 10.26
CA ILE A 235 20.79 2.28 10.11
C ILE A 235 19.92 1.06 10.44
N PRO A 236 19.20 1.00 11.57
CA PRO A 236 18.38 -0.17 11.87
C PRO A 236 17.18 -0.29 10.92
N MET A 237 16.62 0.80 10.39
CA MET A 237 15.57 0.74 9.35
C MET A 237 16.11 0.13 8.04
N LEU A 238 17.34 0.47 7.63
CA LEU A 238 17.98 -0.12 6.45
C LEU A 238 18.28 -1.62 6.67
N LEU A 239 18.82 -1.98 7.84
CA LEU A 239 19.06 -3.38 8.20
C LEU A 239 17.75 -4.18 8.25
N TRP A 240 16.70 -3.60 8.82
CA TRP A 240 15.36 -4.17 8.84
C TRP A 240 14.82 -4.40 7.43
N ALA A 241 14.91 -3.41 6.54
CA ALA A 241 14.45 -3.54 5.16
C ALA A 241 15.22 -4.63 4.39
N GLY A 242 16.54 -4.73 4.60
CA GLY A 242 17.39 -5.79 4.07
C GLY A 242 16.98 -7.17 4.58
N LEU A 243 16.81 -7.32 5.90
CA LEU A 243 16.37 -8.57 6.53
C LEU A 243 14.98 -8.99 6.03
N TYR A 244 14.03 -8.05 5.97
CA TYR A 244 12.69 -8.32 5.47
C TYR A 244 12.69 -8.78 4.00
N THR A 245 13.54 -8.17 3.16
CA THR A 245 13.74 -8.61 1.78
C THR A 245 14.29 -10.03 1.73
N ALA A 246 15.32 -10.33 2.54
CA ALA A 246 15.88 -11.67 2.66
C ALA A 246 14.85 -12.70 3.17
N GLN A 247 14.01 -12.34 4.14
CA GLN A 247 12.92 -13.18 4.64
C GLN A 247 11.95 -13.56 3.52
N ILE A 248 11.55 -12.60 2.67
CA ILE A 248 10.64 -12.87 1.54
C ILE A 248 11.29 -13.80 0.50
N LEU A 249 12.57 -13.59 0.19
CA LEU A 249 13.31 -14.36 -0.81
C LEU A 249 13.62 -15.78 -0.34
N LEU A 250 13.96 -15.97 0.93
CA LEU A 250 14.33 -17.27 1.50
C LEU A 250 13.14 -18.10 1.96
N LEU A 251 11.95 -17.51 2.10
CA LEU A 251 10.74 -18.20 2.57
C LEU A 251 10.40 -19.50 1.80
N PRO A 252 10.51 -19.56 0.46
CA PRO A 252 10.21 -20.79 -0.27
C PRO A 252 11.16 -21.94 0.05
N ARG A 253 12.40 -21.63 0.46
CA ARG A 253 13.47 -22.62 0.70
C ARG A 253 13.62 -22.99 2.18
N PHE A 254 13.48 -22.04 3.10
CA PHE A 254 13.76 -22.24 4.53
C PHE A 254 12.69 -21.63 5.45
N PRO A 255 11.43 -22.11 5.42
CA PRO A 255 10.32 -21.44 6.10
C PRO A 255 10.44 -21.35 7.62
N LYS A 256 11.02 -22.37 8.27
CA LYS A 256 11.23 -22.38 9.74
C LYS A 256 12.28 -21.34 10.17
N LEU A 257 13.40 -21.28 9.45
CA LEU A 257 14.48 -20.32 9.73
C LEU A 257 14.01 -18.89 9.51
N VAL A 258 13.25 -18.64 8.44
CA VAL A 258 12.68 -17.33 8.16
C VAL A 258 11.71 -16.90 9.26
N LEU A 259 10.86 -17.80 9.77
CA LEU A 259 10.00 -17.48 10.92
C LEU A 259 10.80 -17.17 12.19
N GLY A 260 11.86 -17.94 12.47
CA GLY A 260 12.77 -17.68 13.59
C GLY A 260 13.48 -16.32 13.48
N SER A 261 13.79 -15.89 12.27
CA SER A 261 14.44 -14.59 12.02
C SER A 261 13.56 -13.37 12.37
N LEU A 262 12.27 -13.56 12.65
CA LEU A 262 11.42 -12.48 13.19
C LEU A 262 11.91 -12.00 14.58
N VAL A 263 12.59 -12.85 15.35
CA VAL A 263 13.25 -12.43 16.59
C VAL A 263 14.34 -11.40 16.28
N LEU A 264 15.14 -11.64 15.24
CA LEU A 264 16.17 -10.69 14.79
C LEU A 264 15.55 -9.37 14.32
N THR A 265 14.37 -9.42 13.67
CA THR A 265 13.60 -8.21 13.33
C THR A 265 13.27 -7.38 14.57
N VAL A 266 12.77 -8.01 15.63
CA VAL A 266 12.46 -7.33 16.89
C VAL A 266 13.73 -6.73 17.51
N LEU A 267 14.84 -7.46 17.53
CA LEU A 267 16.11 -6.97 18.10
C LEU A 267 16.67 -5.76 17.33
N ILE A 268 16.66 -5.80 15.99
CA ILE A 268 17.11 -4.68 15.15
C ILE A 268 16.28 -3.43 15.43
N LEU A 269 14.95 -3.57 15.50
CA LEU A 269 14.06 -2.43 15.73
C LEU A 269 14.14 -1.93 17.19
N ALA A 270 14.33 -2.83 18.16
CA ALA A 270 14.53 -2.46 19.57
C ALA A 270 15.81 -1.63 19.77
N TYR A 271 16.85 -1.88 18.98
CA TYR A 271 18.09 -1.10 19.02
C TYR A 271 17.87 0.39 18.73
N MET A 272 16.83 0.77 17.97
CA MET A 272 16.50 2.18 17.73
C MET A 272 16.20 2.95 19.02
N PHE A 273 15.78 2.26 20.09
CA PHE A 273 15.45 2.86 21.37
C PHE A 273 16.61 2.80 22.37
N TRP A 274 17.75 2.23 21.99
CA TRP A 274 18.92 2.08 22.85
C TRP A 274 19.41 3.40 23.48
N PRO A 275 19.50 4.53 22.75
CA PRO A 275 19.95 5.80 23.32
C PRO A 275 19.04 6.33 24.44
N ILE A 276 17.81 5.85 24.52
CA ILE A 276 16.82 6.26 25.52
C ILE A 276 16.84 5.29 26.71
N ILE A 277 16.96 3.99 26.42
CA ILE A 277 16.94 2.94 27.43
C ILE A 277 18.21 2.96 28.28
N LEU A 278 19.38 3.15 27.66
CA LEU A 278 20.67 3.04 28.36
C LEU A 278 20.84 4.08 29.49
N PRO A 279 20.58 5.39 29.29
CA PRO A 279 20.81 6.36 30.36
C PRO A 279 19.76 6.24 31.48
N TYR A 280 18.54 5.80 31.16
CA TYR A 280 17.52 5.48 32.16
C TYR A 280 17.94 4.28 33.02
N ALA A 281 18.46 3.22 32.39
CA ALA A 281 18.96 2.04 33.10
C ALA A 281 20.23 2.33 33.92
N ALA A 282 21.01 3.34 33.52
CA ALA A 282 22.22 3.77 34.23
C ALA A 282 21.98 4.81 35.34
N GLY A 283 20.72 5.20 35.59
CA GLY A 283 20.39 6.20 36.63
C GLY A 283 20.86 7.62 36.30
N LEU A 284 21.13 7.94 35.04
CA LEU A 284 21.65 9.25 34.62
C LEU A 284 20.57 10.35 34.51
N PHE A 285 19.31 10.00 34.77
CA PHE A 285 18.15 10.89 34.69
C PHE A 285 17.36 10.97 36.01
N GLU A 286 17.98 10.62 37.15
CA GLU A 286 17.46 10.94 38.49
C GLU A 286 17.77 12.37 38.91
#